data_AF-A0A519DP60-F1
#
_entry.id   AF-A0A519DP60-F1
#
_cell.length_a   1.000
_cell.length_b   1.000
_cell.length_c   1.000
_cell.angle_alpha   90.00
_cell.angle_beta   90.00
_cell.angle_gamma   90.00
#
_symmetry.space_group_name_H-M   'P 1'
#
loop_
_entity.id
_entity.type
_entity.pdbx_description
1 polymer ?
#
loop_
_entity_poly.entity_id
_entity_poly.type
_entity_poly.pdbx_seq_one_letter_code
_entity_poly.pdbx_strand_id
1 'polypeptide(L)'
;MNDPEIAVDVDHIEHSVGGAGGHIFRRLLHISMFLIPVMYHLYGETIAAYVSLEPQQFVIAVGLIFIIVEAIRIRFGIIIIGQREYEATQISALAWGAFAVCLTLIVAPQPGEGIEAGLYTIPIIWGLTFVDPVMGEIKRTKRGLKNAIIVGLVLSYAIWLGASVLLGTPAWVAVILAPLTVLGEIPRVKWIDDNATMILFPLTALLLLTPFL
;
A
#
# COMPACT_ATOMS: atom_id res chain seq x y z
N MET A 1 -20.64 22.65 -14.59
CA MET A 1 -20.62 21.87 -13.33
C MET A 1 -19.18 21.92 -12.86
N ASN A 2 -18.88 22.82 -11.92
CA ASN A 2 -17.54 22.89 -11.35
C ASN A 2 -17.40 21.70 -10.41
N ASP A 3 -16.55 20.74 -10.76
CA ASP A 3 -16.10 19.71 -9.81
C ASP A 3 -15.43 20.47 -8.66
N PRO A 4 -15.86 20.29 -7.40
CA PRO A 4 -15.18 20.95 -6.30
C PRO A 4 -13.73 20.46 -6.25
N GLU A 5 -12.78 21.40 -6.37
CA GLU A 5 -11.36 21.14 -6.13
C GLU A 5 -11.24 20.36 -4.82
N ILE A 6 -10.69 19.14 -4.88
CA ILE A 6 -10.55 18.30 -3.70
C ILE A 6 -9.48 18.94 -2.81
N ALA A 7 -9.91 19.72 -1.82
CA ALA A 7 -9.04 20.53 -0.96
C ALA A 7 -7.88 19.70 -0.40
N VAL A 8 -6.64 20.09 -0.72
CA VAL A 8 -5.40 19.37 -0.36
C VAL A 8 -5.21 19.23 1.18
N ASP A 9 -5.97 19.99 1.97
CA ASP A 9 -5.74 20.26 3.39
C ASP A 9 -6.94 19.89 4.29
N VAL A 10 -7.55 18.71 4.07
CA VAL A 10 -8.63 18.20 4.94
C VAL A 10 -8.02 17.44 6.13
N ASP A 11 -8.30 17.90 7.35
CA ASP A 11 -7.92 17.16 8.56
C ASP A 11 -8.77 15.89 8.67
N HIS A 12 -8.13 14.74 8.48
CA HIS A 12 -8.81 13.45 8.55
C HIS A 12 -9.20 13.05 9.98
N ILE A 13 -8.68 13.73 11.02
CA ILE A 13 -9.00 13.43 12.41
C ILE A 13 -10.45 13.79 12.73
N GLU A 14 -10.92 14.95 12.27
CA GLU A 14 -12.28 15.45 12.55
C GLU A 14 -13.37 14.59 11.89
N HIS A 15 -13.04 13.90 10.80
CA HIS A 15 -13.97 13.06 10.03
C HIS A 15 -13.70 11.56 10.17
N SER A 16 -12.80 11.16 11.07
CA SER A 16 -12.52 9.75 11.34
C SER A 16 -13.28 9.27 12.58
N VAL A 17 -13.90 8.10 12.47
CA VAL A 17 -14.56 7.47 13.61
C VAL A 17 -13.50 7.12 14.67
N GLY A 18 -13.63 7.71 15.85
CA GLY A 18 -12.66 7.56 16.96
C GLY A 18 -11.66 8.72 17.11
N GLY A 19 -11.76 9.79 16.31
CA GLY A 19 -10.96 11.00 16.46
C GLY A 19 -9.45 10.73 16.48
N ALA A 20 -8.71 11.35 17.40
CA ALA A 20 -7.26 11.15 17.51
C ALA A 20 -6.87 9.68 17.78
N GLY A 21 -7.68 8.94 18.56
CA GLY A 21 -7.43 7.51 18.82
C GLY A 21 -7.63 6.64 17.58
N GLY A 22 -8.69 6.91 16.81
CA GLY A 22 -8.94 6.25 15.53
C GLY A 22 -7.85 6.53 14.50
N HIS A 23 -7.34 7.76 14.44
CA HIS A 23 -6.21 8.12 13.61
C HIS A 23 -4.94 7.33 13.96
N ILE A 24 -4.57 7.28 15.26
CA ILE A 24 -3.40 6.52 15.73
C ILE A 24 -3.56 5.04 15.40
N PHE A 25 -4.73 4.46 15.67
CA PHE A 25 -5.04 3.07 15.36
C PHE A 25 -4.86 2.76 13.88
N ARG A 26 -5.40 3.61 13.00
CA ARG A 26 -5.22 3.49 11.55
C ARG A 26 -3.74 3.52 11.16
N ARG A 27 -2.94 4.44 11.71
CA ARG A 27 -1.50 4.51 11.42
C ARG A 27 -0.74 3.29 11.90
N LEU A 28 -1.07 2.76 13.08
CA LEU A 28 -0.45 1.54 13.59
C LEU A 28 -0.77 0.33 12.72
N LEU A 29 -2.04 0.16 12.34
CA LEU A 29 -2.44 -0.88 11.39
C LEU A 29 -1.70 -0.72 10.06
N HIS A 30 -1.62 0.50 9.54
CA HIS A 30 -0.98 0.76 8.25
C HIS A 30 0.51 0.42 8.27
N ILE A 31 1.23 0.86 9.31
CA ILE A 31 2.65 0.55 9.48
C ILE A 31 2.84 -0.96 9.64
N SER A 32 1.98 -1.65 10.42
CA SER A 32 2.10 -3.10 10.68
C SER A 32 2.10 -3.97 9.42
N MET A 33 1.53 -3.46 8.32
CA MET A 33 1.53 -4.15 7.02
C MET A 33 2.93 -4.43 6.47
N PHE A 34 3.99 -3.81 7.00
CA PHE A 34 5.38 -4.08 6.58
C PHE A 34 5.77 -5.54 6.79
N LEU A 35 5.11 -6.21 7.75
CA LEU A 35 5.31 -7.63 8.05
C LEU A 35 4.73 -8.54 6.97
N ILE A 36 3.72 -8.10 6.21
CA ILE A 36 3.02 -8.95 5.23
C ILE A 36 3.99 -9.57 4.21
N PRO A 37 4.81 -8.80 3.45
CA PRO A 37 5.71 -9.41 2.48
C PRO A 37 6.80 -10.24 3.16
N VAL A 38 7.28 -9.84 4.34
CA VAL A 38 8.29 -10.61 5.09
C VAL A 38 7.75 -11.97 5.51
N MET A 39 6.53 -12.00 6.05
CA MET A 39 5.86 -13.23 6.47
C MET A 39 5.51 -14.11 5.28
N TYR A 40 5.08 -13.52 4.16
CA TYR A 40 4.80 -14.25 2.93
C TYR A 40 6.05 -14.98 2.42
N HIS A 41 7.19 -14.30 2.34
CA HIS A 41 8.42 -14.88 1.79
C HIS A 41 9.13 -15.86 2.73
N LEU A 42 9.07 -15.64 4.04
CA LEU A 42 9.75 -16.51 5.02
C LEU A 42 8.88 -17.67 5.50
N TYR A 43 7.57 -17.45 5.62
CA TYR A 43 6.66 -18.39 6.28
C TYR A 43 5.41 -18.70 5.45
N GLY A 44 5.31 -18.20 4.21
CA GLY A 44 4.13 -18.37 3.35
C GLY A 44 3.75 -19.84 3.17
N GLU A 45 4.73 -20.71 2.92
CA GLU A 45 4.54 -22.15 2.81
C GLU A 45 3.94 -22.75 4.09
N THR A 46 4.50 -22.40 5.24
CA THR A 46 4.02 -22.91 6.55
C THR A 46 2.61 -22.40 6.85
N ILE A 47 2.33 -21.13 6.57
CA ILE A 47 1.02 -20.51 6.81
C ILE A 47 -0.04 -21.13 5.89
N ALA A 48 0.25 -21.26 4.61
CA ALA A 48 -0.68 -21.78 3.62
C ALA A 48 -0.95 -23.29 3.81
N ALA A 49 0.06 -24.04 4.28
CA ALA A 49 -0.08 -25.47 4.60
C ALA A 49 -1.14 -25.76 5.68
N TYR A 50 -1.40 -24.84 6.63
CA TYR A 50 -2.46 -25.04 7.64
C TYR A 50 -3.86 -25.21 7.05
N VAL A 51 -4.08 -24.71 5.83
CA VAL A 51 -5.33 -24.81 5.09
C VAL A 51 -5.18 -25.60 3.79
N SER A 52 -4.08 -26.34 3.64
CA SER A 52 -3.76 -27.15 2.45
C SER A 52 -3.78 -26.35 1.14
N LEU A 53 -3.22 -25.14 1.16
CA LEU A 53 -3.09 -24.26 0.00
C LEU A 53 -1.61 -23.97 -0.29
N GLU A 54 -1.32 -23.62 -1.54
CA GLU A 54 -0.07 -22.97 -1.93
C GLU A 54 -0.08 -21.49 -1.50
N PRO A 55 1.08 -20.84 -1.28
CA PRO A 55 1.13 -19.45 -0.82
C PRO A 55 0.32 -18.47 -1.68
N GLN A 56 0.41 -18.59 -3.01
CA GLN A 56 -0.38 -17.74 -3.92
C GLN A 56 -1.89 -18.02 -3.81
N GLN A 57 -2.29 -19.29 -3.66
CA GLN A 57 -3.71 -19.65 -3.48
C GLN A 57 -4.25 -19.11 -2.16
N PHE A 58 -3.44 -19.15 -1.10
CA PHE A 58 -3.77 -18.54 0.19
C PHE A 58 -3.98 -17.03 0.06
N VAL A 59 -3.07 -16.31 -0.62
CA VAL A 59 -3.22 -14.87 -0.86
C VAL A 59 -4.47 -14.56 -1.67
N ILE A 60 -4.79 -15.35 -2.70
CA ILE A 60 -6.03 -15.20 -3.48
C ILE A 60 -7.26 -15.38 -2.59
N ALA A 61 -7.27 -16.41 -1.74
CA ALA A 61 -8.37 -16.67 -0.80
C ALA A 61 -8.55 -15.49 0.17
N VAL A 62 -7.46 -14.97 0.74
CA VAL A 62 -7.48 -13.78 1.60
C VAL A 62 -8.03 -12.55 0.85
N GLY A 63 -7.57 -12.31 -0.38
CA GLY A 63 -8.06 -11.23 -1.23
C GLY A 63 -9.55 -11.32 -1.49
N LEU A 64 -10.06 -12.52 -1.81
CA LEU A 64 -11.50 -12.77 -1.99
C LEU A 64 -12.29 -12.52 -0.70
N ILE A 65 -11.75 -12.92 0.46
CA ILE A 65 -12.36 -12.62 1.76
C ILE A 65 -12.47 -11.11 1.97
N PHE A 66 -11.42 -10.33 1.69
CA PHE A 66 -11.48 -8.86 1.79
C PHE A 66 -12.55 -8.27 0.86
N ILE A 67 -12.67 -8.75 -0.37
CA ILE A 67 -13.71 -8.30 -1.31
C ILE A 67 -15.11 -8.60 -0.76
N ILE A 68 -15.34 -9.80 -0.23
CA ILE A 68 -16.64 -10.20 0.34
C ILE A 68 -16.98 -9.36 1.58
N VAL A 69 -16.03 -9.22 2.51
CA VAL A 69 -16.19 -8.41 3.72
C VAL A 69 -16.49 -6.95 3.35
N GLU A 70 -15.79 -6.41 2.35
CA GLU A 70 -16.00 -5.05 1.90
C GLU A 70 -17.38 -4.85 1.24
N ALA A 71 -17.83 -5.81 0.44
CA ALA A 71 -19.17 -5.79 -0.15
C ALA A 71 -20.27 -5.80 0.94
N ILE A 72 -20.10 -6.61 1.98
CA ILE A 72 -20.99 -6.64 3.14
C ILE A 72 -20.94 -5.29 3.86
N ARG A 73 -19.74 -4.76 4.14
CA ARG A 73 -19.54 -3.48 4.82
C ARG A 73 -20.28 -2.33 4.14
N ILE A 74 -20.13 -2.20 2.82
CA ILE A 74 -20.82 -1.17 2.01
C ILE A 74 -22.33 -1.41 1.99
N ARG A 75 -22.77 -2.67 1.85
CA ARG A 75 -24.20 -3.01 1.81
C ARG A 75 -24.93 -2.59 3.08
N PHE A 76 -24.27 -2.69 4.23
CA PHE A 76 -24.84 -2.35 5.54
C PHE A 76 -24.41 -0.97 6.05
N GLY A 77 -23.59 -0.22 5.30
CA GLY A 77 -23.12 1.11 5.72
C GLY A 77 -22.22 1.09 6.96
N ILE A 78 -21.47 0.01 7.17
CA ILE A 78 -20.67 -0.19 8.38
C ILE A 78 -19.38 0.65 8.30
N ILE A 79 -19.11 1.44 9.33
CA ILE A 79 -17.86 2.19 9.48
C ILE A 79 -17.09 1.61 10.67
N ILE A 80 -15.85 1.20 10.42
CA ILE A 80 -14.93 0.66 11.43
C ILE A 80 -14.12 1.79 12.05
N ILE A 81 -13.68 1.65 13.30
CA ILE A 81 -12.81 2.63 13.97
C ILE A 81 -11.57 2.91 13.11
N GLY A 82 -11.27 4.19 12.89
CA GLY A 82 -10.20 4.66 12.02
C GLY A 82 -10.61 4.94 10.57
N GLN A 83 -11.78 4.48 10.12
CA GLN A 83 -12.34 4.81 8.81
C GLN A 83 -12.98 6.20 8.80
N ARG A 84 -13.05 6.81 7.61
CA ARG A 84 -13.68 8.11 7.37
C ARG A 84 -15.18 7.93 7.11
N GLU A 85 -16.00 8.92 7.46
CA GLU A 85 -17.47 8.82 7.33
C GLU A 85 -17.96 8.45 5.93
N TYR A 86 -17.34 9.03 4.89
CA TYR A 86 -17.72 8.75 3.51
C TYR A 86 -17.41 7.31 3.08
N GLU A 87 -16.54 6.58 3.79
CA GLU A 87 -16.24 5.19 3.48
C GLU A 87 -17.44 4.28 3.75
N ALA A 88 -18.49 4.72 4.44
CA ALA A 88 -19.71 3.93 4.63
C ALA A 88 -20.35 3.44 3.32
N THR A 89 -20.21 4.20 2.22
CA THR A 89 -20.92 3.94 0.96
C THR A 89 -20.00 3.65 -0.23
N GLN A 90 -18.68 3.68 -0.03
CA GLN A 90 -17.68 3.41 -1.07
C GLN A 90 -16.59 2.46 -0.57
N ILE A 91 -15.76 1.95 -1.48
CA ILE A 91 -14.62 1.09 -1.13
C ILE A 91 -13.67 1.84 -0.19
N SER A 92 -13.31 1.19 0.91
CA SER A 92 -12.42 1.73 1.94
C SER A 92 -10.96 1.71 1.51
N ALA A 93 -10.17 2.61 2.09
CA ALA A 93 -8.73 2.65 1.92
C ALA A 93 -8.04 1.32 2.31
N LEU A 94 -8.59 0.64 3.33
CA LEU A 94 -8.14 -0.69 3.75
C LEU A 94 -8.36 -1.73 2.64
N ALA A 95 -9.55 -1.78 2.05
CA ALA A 95 -9.86 -2.74 1.00
C ALA A 95 -9.04 -2.48 -0.27
N TRP A 96 -8.83 -1.21 -0.64
CA TRP A 96 -7.94 -0.83 -1.74
C TRP A 96 -6.49 -1.24 -1.51
N GLY A 97 -5.96 -0.98 -0.31
CA GLY A 97 -4.62 -1.42 0.08
C GLY A 97 -4.49 -2.95 0.08
N ALA A 98 -5.44 -3.67 0.69
CA ALA A 98 -5.44 -5.12 0.72
C ALA A 98 -5.48 -5.74 -0.69
N PHE A 99 -6.33 -5.20 -1.57
CA PHE A 99 -6.38 -5.62 -2.97
C PHE A 99 -5.03 -5.44 -3.68
N ALA A 100 -4.41 -4.26 -3.56
CA ALA A 100 -3.15 -3.95 -4.23
C ALA A 100 -1.97 -4.78 -3.68
N VAL A 101 -1.92 -5.00 -2.35
CA VAL A 101 -0.94 -5.88 -1.70
C VAL A 101 -1.10 -7.33 -2.19
N CYS A 102 -2.32 -7.87 -2.20
CA CYS A 102 -2.58 -9.22 -2.69
C CYS A 102 -2.14 -9.35 -4.15
N LEU A 103 -2.54 -8.39 -5.00
CA LEU A 103 -2.16 -8.40 -6.41
C LEU A 103 -0.63 -8.39 -6.58
N THR A 104 0.08 -7.56 -5.82
CA THR A 104 1.55 -7.49 -5.83
C THR A 104 2.19 -8.84 -5.52
N LEU A 105 1.73 -9.54 -4.48
CA LEU A 105 2.26 -10.86 -4.11
C LEU A 105 1.91 -11.96 -5.13
N ILE A 106 0.84 -11.77 -5.90
CA ILE A 106 0.41 -12.73 -6.93
C ILE A 106 1.20 -12.54 -8.24
N VAL A 107 1.36 -11.29 -8.69
CA VAL A 107 1.79 -11.01 -10.09
C VAL A 107 3.22 -10.50 -10.21
N ALA A 108 3.81 -9.94 -9.15
CA ALA A 108 5.18 -9.44 -9.25
C ALA A 108 6.15 -10.61 -9.50
N PRO A 109 7.20 -10.40 -10.33
CA PRO A 109 8.29 -11.35 -10.46
C PRO A 109 8.92 -11.63 -9.08
N GLN A 110 9.16 -12.90 -8.78
CA GLN A 110 9.71 -13.33 -7.49
C GLN A 110 10.83 -14.36 -7.73
N PRO A 111 11.92 -13.99 -8.44
CA PRO A 111 13.03 -14.90 -8.68
C PRO A 111 13.82 -15.11 -7.38
N GLY A 112 14.30 -16.34 -7.17
CA GLY A 112 15.02 -16.73 -5.96
C GLY A 112 14.14 -17.46 -4.96
N GLU A 113 14.63 -17.60 -3.72
CA GLU A 113 13.97 -18.34 -2.64
C GLU A 113 14.04 -17.55 -1.33
N GLY A 114 13.12 -17.85 -0.41
CA GLY A 114 13.05 -17.17 0.88
C GLY A 114 12.88 -15.66 0.74
N ILE A 115 13.59 -14.88 1.55
CA ILE A 115 13.44 -13.42 1.56
C ILE A 115 13.89 -12.74 0.26
N GLU A 116 14.82 -13.36 -0.48
CA GLU A 116 15.36 -12.80 -1.72
C GLU A 116 14.30 -12.77 -2.83
N ALA A 117 13.37 -13.73 -2.85
CA ALA A 117 12.19 -13.72 -3.73
C ALA A 117 11.33 -12.44 -3.53
N GLY A 118 11.51 -11.76 -2.40
CA GLY A 118 10.88 -10.49 -2.06
C GLY A 118 11.50 -9.24 -2.68
N LEU A 119 12.52 -9.34 -3.54
CA LEU A 119 13.28 -8.18 -4.03
C LEU A 119 12.45 -7.07 -4.70
N TYR A 120 11.24 -7.37 -5.17
CA TYR A 120 10.31 -6.37 -5.72
C TYR A 120 9.07 -6.16 -4.85
N THR A 121 8.50 -7.24 -4.31
CA THR A 121 7.27 -7.17 -3.51
C THR A 121 7.49 -6.45 -2.18
N ILE A 122 8.63 -6.68 -1.51
CA ILE A 122 8.99 -6.01 -0.25
C ILE A 122 9.07 -4.48 -0.45
N PRO A 123 9.92 -3.92 -1.34
CA PRO A 123 10.02 -2.47 -1.47
C PRO A 123 8.73 -1.81 -1.99
N ILE A 124 7.93 -2.49 -2.83
CA ILE A 124 6.62 -1.97 -3.25
C ILE A 124 5.69 -1.82 -2.04
N ILE A 125 5.54 -2.87 -1.23
CA ILE A 125 4.61 -2.85 -0.09
C ILE A 125 5.16 -1.93 1.01
N TRP A 126 6.46 -1.96 1.29
CA TRP A 126 7.09 -1.04 2.26
C TRP A 126 6.98 0.43 1.85
N GLY A 127 6.99 0.69 0.54
CA GLY A 127 6.65 1.98 -0.02
C GLY A 127 5.31 2.48 0.50
N LEU A 128 4.25 1.69 0.36
CA LEU A 128 2.95 2.00 0.96
C LEU A 128 3.03 2.16 2.48
N THR A 129 3.66 1.21 3.19
CA THR A 129 3.54 1.16 4.67
C THR A 129 4.28 2.28 5.39
N PHE A 130 5.38 2.78 4.82
CA PHE A 130 6.20 3.81 5.45
C PHE A 130 6.09 5.17 4.76
N VAL A 131 6.03 5.20 3.42
CA VAL A 131 6.00 6.47 2.68
C VAL A 131 4.66 7.17 2.84
N ASP A 132 3.53 6.46 2.75
CA ASP A 132 2.19 7.08 2.95
C ASP A 132 2.07 7.76 4.32
N PRO A 133 2.30 7.08 5.48
CA PRO A 133 2.10 7.74 6.76
C PRO A 133 2.95 8.99 6.93
N VAL A 134 4.22 8.95 6.50
CA VAL A 134 5.12 10.08 6.60
C VAL A 134 4.65 11.23 5.72
N MET A 135 4.29 10.96 4.46
CA MET A 135 3.76 11.97 3.55
C MET A 135 2.44 12.56 4.07
N GLY A 136 1.54 11.72 4.58
CA GLY A 136 0.28 12.10 5.19
C GLY A 136 0.46 13.03 6.40
N GLU A 137 1.41 12.75 7.30
CA GLU A 137 1.68 13.61 8.46
C GLU A 137 2.33 14.95 8.07
N ILE A 138 3.18 14.96 7.04
CA ILE A 138 3.77 16.22 6.52
C ILE A 138 2.70 17.09 5.87
N LYS A 139 1.79 16.48 5.08
CA LYS A 139 0.64 17.18 4.51
C LYS A 139 -0.25 17.76 5.61
N ARG A 140 -0.56 16.98 6.66
CA ARG A 140 -1.39 17.41 7.79
C ARG A 140 -0.79 18.54 8.62
N THR A 141 0.53 18.57 8.80
CA THR A 141 1.21 19.65 9.55
C THR A 141 1.32 20.97 8.77
N LYS A 142 0.63 21.10 7.62
CA LYS A 142 0.65 22.27 6.72
C LYS A 142 2.06 22.68 6.28
N ARG A 143 3.01 21.74 6.35
CA ARG A 143 4.38 21.93 5.85
C ARG A 143 4.46 21.93 4.32
N GLY A 144 3.33 21.73 3.63
CA GLY A 144 3.16 21.89 2.20
C GLY A 144 3.50 20.64 1.39
N LEU A 145 2.84 20.49 0.25
CA LEU A 145 2.98 19.35 -0.66
C LEU A 145 4.43 19.12 -1.12
N LYS A 146 5.19 20.19 -1.36
CA LYS A 146 6.60 20.10 -1.75
C LYS A 146 7.46 19.36 -0.73
N ASN A 147 7.27 19.64 0.56
CA ASN A 147 8.02 18.97 1.62
C ASN A 147 7.60 17.50 1.77
N ALA A 148 6.31 17.20 1.60
CA ALA A 148 5.84 15.81 1.60
C ALA A 148 6.47 15.01 0.46
N ILE A 149 6.54 15.58 -0.76
CA ILE A 149 7.18 14.94 -1.91
C ILE A 149 8.68 14.72 -1.66
N ILE A 150 9.41 15.72 -1.16
CA ILE A 150 10.85 15.59 -0.92
C ILE A 150 11.13 14.49 0.12
N VAL A 151 10.45 14.52 1.26
CA VAL A 151 10.66 13.51 2.32
C VAL A 151 10.20 12.13 1.83
N GLY A 152 9.07 12.07 1.11
CA GLY A 152 8.57 10.83 0.52
C GLY A 152 9.55 10.21 -0.46
N LEU A 153 10.19 11.02 -1.32
CA LEU A 153 11.22 10.56 -2.25
C LEU A 153 12.45 10.04 -1.49
N VAL A 154 12.95 10.79 -0.50
CA VAL A 154 14.10 10.34 0.31
C VAL A 154 13.82 8.98 0.95
N LEU A 155 12.64 8.82 1.56
CA LEU A 155 12.26 7.57 2.20
C LEU A 155 12.05 6.44 1.18
N SER A 156 11.40 6.71 0.07
CA SER A 156 11.18 5.74 -1.00
C SER A 156 12.50 5.26 -1.60
N TYR A 157 13.45 6.18 -1.88
CA TYR A 157 14.79 5.80 -2.34
C TYR A 157 15.55 4.99 -1.28
N ALA A 158 15.43 5.31 0.00
CA ALA A 158 16.04 4.52 1.06
C ALA A 158 15.53 3.07 1.07
N ILE A 159 14.22 2.88 0.87
CA ILE A 159 13.60 1.55 0.78
C ILE A 159 14.07 0.80 -0.46
N TRP A 160 13.99 1.42 -1.64
CA TRP A 160 14.33 0.78 -2.91
C TRP A 160 15.82 0.49 -3.07
N LEU A 161 16.69 1.43 -2.70
CA LEU A 161 18.14 1.22 -2.73
C LEU A 161 18.58 0.27 -1.60
N GLY A 162 17.89 0.29 -0.46
CA GLY A 162 18.06 -0.72 0.58
C GLY A 162 17.75 -2.11 0.06
N ALA A 163 16.64 -2.29 -0.66
CA ALA A 163 16.30 -3.55 -1.32
C ALA A 163 17.34 -3.95 -2.38
N SER A 164 17.93 -2.98 -3.10
CA SER A 164 19.03 -3.26 -4.04
C SER A 164 20.26 -3.88 -3.36
N VAL A 165 20.62 -3.38 -2.17
CA VAL A 165 21.78 -3.89 -1.40
C VAL A 165 21.45 -5.18 -0.66
N LEU A 166 20.24 -5.30 -0.10
CA LEU A 166 19.87 -6.39 0.81
C LEU A 166 19.21 -7.59 0.14
N LEU A 167 18.47 -7.36 -0.96
CA LEU A 167 17.65 -8.36 -1.64
C LEU A 167 18.06 -8.57 -3.11
N GLY A 168 19.02 -7.78 -3.62
CA GLY A 168 19.50 -7.91 -4.99
C GLY A 168 18.62 -7.25 -6.06
N THR A 169 17.72 -6.34 -5.68
CA THR A 169 16.97 -5.53 -6.67
C THR A 169 17.93 -4.80 -7.60
N PRO A 170 17.81 -4.88 -8.93
CA PRO A 170 18.70 -4.15 -9.83
C PRO A 170 18.63 -2.65 -9.54
N ALA A 171 19.78 -2.01 -9.31
CA ALA A 171 19.84 -0.62 -8.85
C ALA A 171 19.11 0.36 -9.78
N TRP A 172 19.17 0.10 -11.09
CA TRP A 172 18.47 0.92 -12.08
C TRP A 172 16.94 0.80 -11.98
N VAL A 173 16.42 -0.38 -11.63
CA VAL A 173 14.99 -0.59 -11.35
C VAL A 173 14.59 0.15 -10.08
N ALA A 174 15.38 0.01 -9.01
CA ALA A 174 15.17 0.73 -7.76
C ALA A 174 15.09 2.25 -7.96
N VAL A 175 15.95 2.80 -8.83
CA VAL A 175 15.96 4.24 -9.13
C VAL A 175 14.69 4.70 -9.87
N ILE A 176 14.15 3.86 -10.76
CA ILE A 176 12.93 4.16 -11.53
C ILE A 176 11.67 3.99 -10.67
N LEU A 177 11.59 2.95 -9.86
CA LEU A 177 10.36 2.61 -9.13
C LEU A 177 10.15 3.48 -7.88
N ALA A 178 11.21 3.99 -7.25
CA ALA A 178 11.08 4.86 -6.07
C ALA A 178 10.22 6.13 -6.32
N PRO A 179 10.46 6.93 -7.37
CA PRO A 179 9.57 8.05 -7.70
C PRO A 179 8.12 7.64 -7.97
N LEU A 180 7.87 6.44 -8.52
CA LEU A 180 6.53 5.98 -8.84
C LEU A 180 5.70 5.65 -7.61
N THR A 181 6.33 5.15 -6.54
CA THR A 181 5.68 5.00 -5.24
C THR A 181 5.15 6.36 -4.75
N VAL A 182 5.99 7.39 -4.78
CA VAL A 182 5.60 8.76 -4.36
C VAL A 182 4.56 9.35 -5.31
N LEU A 183 4.67 9.08 -6.61
CA LEU A 183 3.71 9.54 -7.61
C LEU A 183 2.31 8.99 -7.34
N GLY A 184 2.17 7.78 -6.77
CA GLY A 184 0.88 7.23 -6.40
C GLY A 184 0.13 8.05 -5.33
N GLU A 185 0.85 8.74 -4.45
CA GLU A 185 0.31 9.52 -3.32
C GLU A 185 -0.16 10.94 -3.71
N ILE A 186 0.27 11.43 -4.88
CA ILE A 186 0.02 12.81 -5.32
C ILE A 186 -1.37 13.01 -5.95
N PRO A 187 -1.80 12.20 -6.94
CA PRO A 187 -3.06 12.42 -7.62
C PRO A 187 -4.22 11.93 -6.75
N ARG A 188 -5.19 12.81 -6.50
CA ARG A 188 -6.47 12.38 -5.92
C ARG A 188 -7.38 11.87 -7.03
N VAL A 189 -7.36 10.56 -7.24
CA VAL A 189 -8.26 9.90 -8.18
C VAL A 189 -9.61 9.70 -7.50
N LYS A 190 -10.70 10.08 -8.16
CA LYS A 190 -12.07 9.98 -7.59
C LYS A 190 -12.51 8.54 -7.30
N TRP A 191 -11.90 7.56 -7.98
CA TRP A 191 -12.35 6.17 -8.02
C TRP A 191 -11.43 5.18 -7.31
N ILE A 192 -10.17 5.55 -7.05
CA ILE A 192 -9.15 4.67 -6.50
C ILE A 192 -8.44 5.41 -5.36
N ASP A 193 -8.30 4.75 -4.24
CA ASP A 193 -7.61 5.27 -3.05
C ASP A 193 -6.09 5.32 -3.26
N ASP A 194 -5.42 6.25 -2.57
CA ASP A 194 -3.98 6.46 -2.64
C ASP A 194 -3.18 5.23 -2.20
N ASN A 195 -3.72 4.43 -1.26
CA ASN A 195 -3.10 3.17 -0.87
C ASN A 195 -2.91 2.20 -2.04
N ALA A 196 -3.90 2.15 -2.95
CA ALA A 196 -3.81 1.30 -4.12
C ALA A 196 -2.86 1.89 -5.16
N THR A 197 -2.93 3.19 -5.46
CA THR A 197 -2.08 3.80 -6.50
C THR A 197 -0.59 3.76 -6.13
N MET A 198 -0.23 3.93 -4.85
CA MET A 198 1.15 3.82 -4.37
C MET A 198 1.78 2.44 -4.59
N ILE A 199 0.95 1.40 -4.70
CA ILE A 199 1.39 0.04 -5.04
C ILE A 199 1.26 -0.23 -6.55
N LEU A 200 0.11 0.09 -7.14
CA LEU A 200 -0.21 -0.28 -8.52
C LEU A 200 0.67 0.44 -9.54
N PHE A 201 1.11 1.67 -9.26
CA PHE A 201 2.02 2.40 -10.15
C PHE A 201 3.41 1.75 -10.26
N PRO A 202 4.16 1.54 -9.15
CA PRO A 202 5.43 0.84 -9.24
C PRO A 202 5.28 -0.61 -9.68
N LEU A 203 4.18 -1.30 -9.30
CA LEU A 203 3.91 -2.66 -9.80
C LEU A 203 3.73 -2.70 -11.32
N THR A 204 2.93 -1.79 -11.88
CA THR A 204 2.67 -1.73 -13.31
C THR A 204 3.96 -1.43 -14.08
N ALA A 205 4.75 -0.46 -13.61
CA ALA A 205 6.04 -0.17 -14.20
C ALA A 205 6.99 -1.37 -14.12
N LEU A 206 7.05 -2.06 -12.98
CA LEU A 206 7.83 -3.29 -12.84
C LEU A 206 7.42 -4.33 -13.88
N LEU A 207 6.12 -4.59 -14.05
CA LEU A 207 5.62 -5.57 -15.02
C LEU A 207 6.00 -5.20 -16.47
N LEU A 208 6.00 -3.91 -16.80
CA LEU A 208 6.46 -3.42 -18.10
C LEU A 208 7.99 -3.55 -18.28
N LEU A 209 8.74 -3.49 -17.19
CA LEU A 209 10.19 -3.67 -17.18
C LEU A 209 10.60 -5.15 -17.18
N THR A 210 9.74 -6.07 -16.73
CA THR A 210 10.03 -7.51 -16.61
C THR A 210 10.70 -8.14 -17.84
N PRO A 211 10.34 -7.83 -19.10
CA PRO A 211 11.03 -8.39 -20.27
C PRO A 211 12.52 -8.02 -20.40
N PHE A 212 12.99 -7.05 -19.61
CA PHE A 212 14.36 -6.54 -19.60
C PHE A 212 15.13 -6.92 -18.31
N LEU A 213 14.52 -7.71 -17.41
CA LEU A 213 15.08 -8.14 -16.13
C LEU A 213 15.77 -9.50 -16.21
#